data_AF-A0A7S2MV65-F1
#
_entry.id   AF-A0A7S2MV65-F1
#
_cell.length_a   1.000
_cell.length_b   1.000
_cell.length_c   1.000
_cell.angle_alpha   90.00
_cell.angle_beta   90.00
_cell.angle_gamma   90.00
#
_symmetry.space_group_name_H-M   'P 1'
#
loop_
_entity.id
_entity.type
_entity.pdbx_description
1 polymer ?
#
loop_
_entity_poly.entity_id
_entity_poly.type
_entity_poly.pdbx_seq_one_letter_code
_entity_poly.pdbx_strand_id
1 'polypeptide(L)'
;SLQIAQFSSFRPKRSAGAEAVWKFLEEPESSRAASYFAIVWVPFIFATVMTSLLQSVKPPPLKGTVAGICELTFDSIFAVEVLLRFLVCPSKKAFFFSAYNIFDVMAA
;
A
#
# COMPACT_ATOMS: atom_id res chain seq x y z
N SER A 1 34.41 15.35 27.59
CA SER A 1 34.61 15.54 26.13
C SER A 1 33.78 14.51 25.36
N LEU A 2 32.46 14.63 25.40
CA LEU A 2 31.67 15.40 24.43
C LEU A 2 31.39 14.73 23.06
N GLN A 3 31.77 13.47 22.81
CA GLN A 3 31.54 12.85 21.49
C GLN A 3 30.42 11.80 21.37
N ILE A 4 29.86 11.27 22.48
CA ILE A 4 28.87 10.17 22.37
C ILE A 4 27.42 10.67 22.28
N ALA A 5 27.13 11.91 22.70
CA ALA A 5 25.77 12.45 22.73
C ALA A 5 25.31 13.15 21.43
N GLN A 6 26.17 13.27 20.41
CA GLN A 6 25.82 13.96 19.15
C GLN A 6 25.25 13.04 18.06
N PHE A 7 25.09 11.73 18.30
CA PHE A 7 24.29 10.86 17.44
C PHE A 7 22.78 10.98 17.73
N SER A 8 22.32 12.09 18.32
CA SER A 8 20.91 12.45 18.33
C SER A 8 20.49 12.82 16.89
N SER A 9 20.26 11.77 16.11
CA SER A 9 19.30 11.70 15.02
C SER A 9 18.88 13.06 14.47
N PHE A 10 19.53 13.50 13.38
CA PHE A 10 18.89 14.37 12.41
C PHE A 10 17.69 13.61 11.79
N ARG A 11 16.64 13.40 12.59
CA ARG A 11 15.32 13.03 12.09
C ARG A 11 14.66 14.35 11.71
N PRO A 12 14.45 14.63 10.41
CA PRO A 12 13.74 15.85 10.02
C PRO A 12 12.41 15.91 10.78
N LYS A 13 12.08 17.06 11.40
CA LYS A 13 10.80 17.31 12.06
C LYS A 13 9.69 17.04 11.04
N ARG A 14 9.04 15.88 11.13
CA ARG A 14 7.91 15.50 10.25
C ARG A 14 6.66 16.23 10.72
N SER A 15 5.71 16.46 9.80
CA SER A 15 4.36 16.86 10.21
C SER A 15 3.72 15.70 10.97
N ALA A 16 3.05 16.00 12.09
CA ALA A 16 2.43 14.98 12.93
C ALA A 16 1.44 14.09 12.14
N GLY A 17 0.79 14.66 11.12
CA GLY A 17 -0.10 13.93 10.21
C GLY A 17 0.62 12.90 9.35
N ALA A 18 1.79 13.23 8.77
CA ALA A 18 2.55 12.27 7.97
C ALA A 18 3.09 11.12 8.84
N GLU A 19 3.49 11.39 10.08
CA GLU A 19 3.92 10.34 10.99
C GLU A 19 2.76 9.44 11.45
N ALA A 20 1.57 10.02 11.67
CA ALA A 20 0.37 9.26 12.01
C ALA A 20 -0.08 8.36 10.85
N VAL A 21 -0.10 8.88 9.62
CA VAL A 21 -0.44 8.08 8.42
C VAL A 21 0.63 7.01 8.16
N TRP A 22 1.90 7.31 8.42
CA TRP A 22 2.99 6.34 8.27
C TRP A 22 2.82 5.17 9.23
N LYS A 23 2.61 5.46 10.51
CA LYS A 23 2.33 4.43 11.53
C LYS A 23 1.05 3.66 11.22
N PHE A 24 0.02 4.32 10.72
CA PHE A 24 -1.21 3.66 10.32
C PHE A 24 -1.01 2.65 9.17
N LEU A 25 -0.21 3.00 8.17
CA LEU A 25 0.05 2.16 7.00
C LEU A 25 1.10 1.08 7.23
N GLU A 26 2.09 1.33 8.09
CA GLU A 26 3.24 0.43 8.31
C GLU A 26 3.09 -0.46 9.57
N GLU A 27 2.36 0.01 10.59
CA GLU A 27 2.07 -0.73 11.82
C GLU A 27 0.57 -1.07 11.91
N PRO A 28 0.12 -2.21 11.36
CA PRO A 28 -1.29 -2.65 11.40
C PRO A 28 -1.84 -2.89 12.83
N GLU A 29 -0.98 -2.94 13.84
CA GLU A 29 -1.36 -3.06 15.27
C GLU A 29 -1.46 -1.71 16.02
N SER A 30 -1.08 -0.58 15.40
CA SER A 30 -1.00 0.72 16.10
C SER A 30 -2.36 1.36 16.41
N SER A 31 -3.43 0.95 15.71
CA SER A 31 -4.78 1.49 15.88
C SER A 31 -5.85 0.49 15.46
N ARG A 32 -7.03 0.52 16.11
CA ARG A 32 -8.19 -0.31 15.75
C ARG A 32 -8.59 -0.18 14.27
N ALA A 33 -8.38 1.00 13.69
CA ALA A 33 -8.64 1.24 12.28
C ALA A 33 -7.60 0.56 11.36
N ALA A 34 -6.35 0.43 11.80
CA ALA A 34 -5.27 -0.22 11.04
C ALA A 34 -5.46 -1.74 11.02
N SER A 35 -5.92 -2.32 12.14
CA SER A 35 -6.24 -3.75 12.21
C SER A 35 -7.47 -4.09 11.34
N TYR A 36 -8.50 -3.24 11.34
CA TYR A 36 -9.64 -3.40 10.44
C TYR A 36 -9.22 -3.29 8.98
N PHE A 37 -8.36 -2.31 8.65
CA PHE A 37 -7.81 -2.17 7.30
C PHE A 37 -7.07 -3.44 6.88
N ALA A 38 -6.16 -3.97 7.70
CA ALA A 38 -5.42 -5.20 7.38
C ALA A 38 -6.35 -6.43 7.17
N ILE A 39 -7.39 -6.56 7.98
CA ILE A 39 -8.38 -7.67 7.87
C ILE A 39 -9.21 -7.55 6.59
N VAL A 40 -9.57 -6.33 6.17
CA VAL A 40 -10.36 -6.09 4.96
C VAL A 40 -9.50 -6.11 3.68
N TRP A 41 -8.22 -5.74 3.80
CA TRP A 41 -7.32 -5.61 2.66
C TRP A 41 -6.96 -6.95 2.03
N VAL A 42 -6.69 -7.96 2.85
CA VAL A 42 -6.39 -9.32 2.38
C VAL A 42 -7.51 -9.91 1.51
N PRO A 43 -8.78 -10.00 1.96
CA PRO A 43 -9.86 -10.53 1.13
C PRO A 43 -10.15 -9.65 -0.10
N PHE A 44 -9.90 -8.33 -0.03
CA PHE A 44 -10.01 -7.45 -1.18
C PHE A 44 -9.02 -7.85 -2.28
N ILE A 45 -7.73 -8.02 -1.95
CA ILE A 45 -6.71 -8.50 -2.91
C ILE A 45 -7.09 -9.88 -3.47
N PHE A 46 -7.59 -10.79 -2.64
CA PHE A 46 -8.05 -12.09 -3.16
C PHE A 46 -9.19 -11.95 -4.16
N ALA A 47 -10.15 -11.04 -3.91
CA ALA A 47 -11.26 -10.79 -4.82
C ALA A 47 -10.81 -10.20 -6.18
N THR A 48 -9.80 -9.33 -6.20
CA THR A 48 -9.24 -8.79 -7.46
C THR A 48 -8.61 -9.90 -8.28
N VAL A 49 -7.76 -10.74 -7.67
CA VAL A 49 -7.13 -11.89 -8.34
C VAL A 49 -8.18 -12.87 -8.86
N MET A 50 -9.22 -13.18 -8.07
CA MET A 50 -10.32 -14.04 -8.53
C MET A 50 -11.07 -13.44 -9.73
N THR A 51 -11.28 -12.13 -9.74
CA THR A 51 -11.94 -11.44 -10.85
C THR A 51 -11.08 -11.53 -12.13
N SER A 52 -9.77 -11.30 -12.04
CA SER A 52 -8.85 -11.43 -13.18
C SER A 52 -8.80 -12.87 -13.70
N LEU A 53 -8.79 -13.88 -12.82
CA LEU A 53 -8.83 -15.29 -13.22
C LEU A 53 -10.15 -15.67 -13.89
N LEU A 54 -11.28 -15.16 -13.40
CA LEU A 54 -12.60 -15.39 -14.01
C LEU A 54 -12.67 -14.77 -15.41
N GLN A 55 -11.98 -13.67 -15.67
CA GLN A 55 -11.88 -13.08 -17.01
C GLN A 55 -10.95 -13.87 -17.96
N SER A 56 -9.98 -14.62 -17.43
CA SER A 56 -9.02 -15.38 -18.25
C SER A 56 -9.56 -16.71 -18.79
N VAL A 57 -10.58 -17.29 -18.15
CA VAL A 57 -11.20 -18.56 -18.58
C VAL A 57 -12.04 -18.35 -19.85
N LYS A 58 -11.96 -19.27 -20.81
CA LYS A 58 -12.80 -19.27 -22.03
C LYS A 58 -13.94 -20.30 -21.92
N PRO A 59 -15.21 -19.92 -22.14
CA PRO A 59 -15.71 -18.55 -22.35
C PRO A 59 -15.75 -17.75 -21.04
N PRO A 60 -15.39 -16.45 -21.04
CA PRO A 60 -15.40 -15.69 -19.80
C PRO A 60 -16.83 -15.53 -19.28
N PRO A 61 -17.12 -15.93 -18.04
CA PRO A 61 -18.42 -15.67 -17.39
C PRO A 61 -18.65 -14.16 -17.17
N LEU A 62 -17.56 -13.40 -16.99
CA LEU A 62 -17.57 -11.95 -16.91
C LEU A 62 -17.11 -11.35 -18.25
N LYS A 63 -18.06 -10.98 -19.10
CA LYS A 63 -17.80 -10.27 -20.36
C LYS A 63 -18.38 -8.86 -20.34
N GLY A 64 -17.73 -7.95 -21.05
CA GLY A 64 -18.25 -6.63 -21.37
C GLY A 64 -17.66 -5.49 -20.54
N THR A 65 -18.20 -4.30 -20.74
CA THR A 65 -17.72 -3.04 -20.16
C THR A 65 -17.63 -3.08 -18.63
N VAL A 66 -18.51 -3.84 -17.97
CA VAL A 66 -18.53 -3.98 -16.50
C VAL A 66 -17.26 -4.65 -15.99
N ALA A 67 -16.75 -5.67 -16.70
CA ALA A 67 -15.53 -6.37 -16.31
C ALA A 67 -14.31 -5.44 -16.37
N GLY A 68 -14.21 -4.63 -17.43
CA GLY A 68 -13.14 -3.63 -17.58
C GLY A 68 -13.25 -2.46 -16.59
N ILE A 69 -14.46 -2.03 -16.23
CA ILE A 69 -14.65 -1.00 -15.20
C ILE A 69 -14.20 -1.53 -13.83
N CYS A 70 -14.54 -2.78 -13.48
CA CYS A 70 -14.10 -3.38 -12.21
C CYS A 70 -12.57 -3.48 -12.14
N GLU A 71 -11.93 -3.97 -13.20
CA GLU A 71 -10.47 -4.07 -13.29
C GLU A 71 -9.80 -2.70 -13.12
N LEU A 72 -10.25 -1.70 -13.90
CA LEU A 72 -9.75 -0.33 -13.78
C LEU A 72 -9.94 0.26 -12.37
N THR A 73 -11.04 -0.09 -11.71
CA THR A 73 -11.33 0.37 -10.35
C THR A 73 -10.35 -0.24 -9.36
N PHE A 74 -10.05 -1.54 -9.48
CA PHE A 74 -9.08 -2.23 -8.64
C PHE A 74 -7.67 -1.66 -8.85
N ASP A 75 -7.24 -1.48 -10.09
CA ASP A 75 -5.94 -0.89 -10.42
C ASP A 75 -5.81 0.53 -9.85
N SER A 76 -6.86 1.34 -9.97
CA SER A 76 -6.89 2.69 -9.40
C SER A 76 -6.77 2.70 -7.88
N ILE A 77 -7.43 1.75 -7.20
CA ILE A 77 -7.37 1.60 -5.75
C ILE A 77 -5.95 1.20 -5.31
N PHE A 78 -5.32 0.24 -6.00
CA PHE A 78 -3.93 -0.13 -5.74
C PHE A 78 -2.97 1.04 -6.00
N ALA A 79 -3.13 1.75 -7.12
CA ALA A 79 -2.32 2.92 -7.43
C ALA A 79 -2.41 4.01 -6.34
N VAL A 80 -3.61 4.31 -5.83
CA VAL A 80 -3.79 5.26 -4.73
C VAL A 80 -3.08 4.77 -3.47
N GLU A 81 -3.18 3.49 -3.14
CA GLU A 81 -2.51 2.91 -1.98
C GLU A 81 -0.98 3.04 -2.08
N VAL A 82 -0.40 2.70 -3.24
CA VAL A 82 1.03 2.84 -3.51
C VAL A 82 1.47 4.30 -3.43
N LEU A 83 0.69 5.22 -3.99
CA LEU A 83 0.96 6.66 -3.91
C LEU A 83 0.92 7.15 -2.45
N LEU A 84 -0.05 6.71 -1.66
CA LEU A 84 -0.11 7.05 -0.23
C LEU A 84 1.11 6.52 0.52
N ARG A 85 1.51 5.25 0.32
CA ARG A 85 2.74 4.72 0.92
C ARG A 85 3.98 5.49 0.49
N PHE A 86 4.06 5.89 -0.79
CA PHE A 86 5.17 6.67 -1.32
C PHE A 86 5.25 8.09 -0.73
N LEU A 87 4.12 8.79 -0.62
CA LEU A 87 4.04 10.15 -0.07
C LEU A 87 4.40 10.20 1.41
N VAL A 88 4.13 9.10 2.11
CA VAL A 88 4.26 9.02 3.57
C VAL A 88 5.61 8.40 3.98
N CYS A 89 6.37 7.83 3.05
CA CYS A 89 7.66 7.18 3.32
C CYS A 89 8.80 8.17 3.67
N PRO A 90 9.59 7.91 4.74
CA PRO A 90 10.68 8.79 5.17
C PRO A 90 11.86 8.81 4.20
N SER A 91 12.08 7.74 3.43
CA SER A 91 13.13 7.72 2.42
C SER A 91 12.68 6.96 1.17
N LYS A 92 12.55 7.70 0.06
CA LYS A 92 12.14 7.15 -1.24
C LYS A 92 13.05 6.02 -1.72
N LYS A 93 14.34 6.02 -1.33
CA LYS A 93 15.28 4.94 -1.65
C LYS A 93 15.00 3.65 -0.87
N ALA A 94 14.63 3.74 0.42
CA ALA A 94 14.20 2.56 1.18
C ALA A 94 12.82 2.07 0.72
N PHE A 95 11.97 2.98 0.21
CA PHE A 95 10.71 2.61 -0.44
C PHE A 95 10.97 1.66 -1.61
N PHE A 96 11.81 2.04 -2.58
CA PHE A 96 12.12 1.21 -3.75
C PHE A 96 12.97 -0.03 -3.45
N PHE A 97 13.67 -0.10 -2.31
CA PHE A 97 14.47 -1.28 -1.91
C PHE A 97 13.73 -2.24 -0.97
N SER A 98 12.54 -1.87 -0.48
CA SER A 98 11.70 -2.78 0.29
C SER A 98 10.95 -3.70 -0.68
N ALA A 99 11.18 -5.01 -0.58
CA ALA A 99 10.55 -6.01 -1.46
C ALA A 99 9.02 -5.88 -1.51
N TYR A 100 8.37 -5.55 -0.39
CA TYR A 100 6.92 -5.36 -0.33
C TYR A 100 6.43 -4.18 -1.19
N ASN A 101 7.13 -3.04 -1.17
CA ASN A 101 6.78 -1.89 -1.99
C ASN A 101 7.06 -2.13 -3.49
N ILE A 102 8.03 -3.00 -3.81
CA ILE A 102 8.28 -3.41 -5.20
C ILE A 102 7.10 -4.23 -5.73
N PHE A 103 6.58 -5.19 -4.94
CA PHE A 103 5.39 -5.95 -5.33
C PHE A 103 4.17 -5.06 -5.52
N ASP A 104 3.97 -4.11 -4.61
CA ASP A 104 2.92 -3.10 -4.71
C ASP A 104 3.01 -2.27 -6.00
N VAL A 105 4.21 -1.79 -6.36
CA VAL A 105 4.43 -1.01 -7.60
C VAL A 105 4.25 -1.87 -8.85
N MET A 106 4.55 -3.17 -8.80
CA MET A 106 4.34 -4.07 -9.95
C MET A 106 2.89 -4.49 -10.13
N ALA A 107 2.07 -4.35 -9.08
CA ALA A 107 0.65 -4.71 -9.10
C ALA A 107 -0.29 -3.56 -9.51
N ALA A 108 0.21 -2.32 -9.49
CA ALA A 108 -0.50 -1.11 -9.94
C ALA A 108 -0.15 -0.75 -11.40
#